data_AF-A0A178WS95-F1
#
_entry.id   AF-A0A178WS95-F1
#
_cell.length_a   1.000
_cell.length_b   1.000
_cell.length_c   1.000
_cell.angle_alpha   90.00
_cell.angle_beta   90.00
_cell.angle_gamma   90.00
#
_symmetry.space_group_name_H-M   'P 1'
#
loop_
_entity.id
_entity.type
_entity.pdbx_description
1 polymer ?
#
loop_
_entity_poly.entity_id
_entity_poly.type
_entity_poly.pdbx_seq_one_letter_code
_entity_poly.pdbx_strand_id
1 'polypeptide(L)'
;MSASEENKRDAADYGELIGRFVDRTIDAGQFEQQYLDLMKNDEALHPDDVFAVLDGLFSEVDEYFVSPEASPAERRDLDEALRRHAVAALARLQQLGALG
;
A
#
# COMPACT_ATOMS: atom_id res chain seq x y z
N MET A 1 7.26 30.32 7.04
CA MET A 1 6.57 29.04 6.87
C MET A 1 7.59 28.12 6.23
N SER A 2 8.16 27.23 7.04
CA SER A 2 9.33 26.43 6.66
C SER A 2 8.90 25.21 5.86
N ALA A 3 9.66 24.90 4.82
CA ALA A 3 9.57 23.69 3.96
C ALA A 3 9.76 22.35 4.72
N SER A 4 9.69 22.37 6.05
CA SER A 4 9.87 21.22 6.94
C SER A 4 8.56 20.61 7.43
N GLU A 5 7.41 21.20 7.07
CA GLU A 5 6.08 20.61 7.31
C GLU A 5 5.49 19.95 6.04
N GLU A 6 6.12 20.16 4.88
CA GLU A 6 5.67 19.62 3.59
C GLU A 6 6.15 18.18 3.35
N ASN A 7 7.16 17.73 4.10
CA ASN A 7 7.84 16.43 3.92
C ASN A 7 7.52 15.43 5.06
N LYS A 8 6.32 15.53 5.63
CA LYS A 8 5.81 14.71 6.74
C LYS A 8 4.45 14.07 6.45
N ARG A 9 3.95 14.18 5.21
CA ARG A 9 2.65 13.61 4.80
C ARG A 9 2.76 12.24 4.12
N ASP A 10 3.95 11.66 4.05
CA ASP A 10 4.20 10.71 2.96
C ASP A 10 3.98 9.25 3.36
N ALA A 11 4.49 8.77 4.50
CA ALA A 11 4.30 7.36 4.91
C ALA A 11 2.96 7.09 5.63
N ALA A 12 2.38 8.12 6.24
CA ALA A 12 1.11 8.02 6.95
C ALA A 12 -0.06 7.78 5.99
N ASP A 13 -0.04 8.42 4.81
CA ASP A 13 -1.07 8.25 3.78
C ASP A 13 -1.08 6.82 3.23
N TYR A 14 0.10 6.22 3.00
CA TYR A 14 0.19 4.78 2.70
C TYR A 14 -0.34 3.95 3.87
N GLY A 15 0.04 4.27 5.11
CA GLY A 15 -0.46 3.56 6.30
C GLY A 15 -1.98 3.55 6.40
N GLU A 16 -2.63 4.69 6.14
CA GLU A 16 -4.09 4.81 6.13
C GLU A 16 -4.70 3.96 5.01
N LEU A 17 -4.19 4.10 3.78
CA LEU A 17 -4.69 3.34 2.63
C LEU A 17 -4.53 1.83 2.82
N ILE A 18 -3.35 1.39 3.24
CA ILE A 18 -3.06 -0.02 3.53
C ILE A 18 -3.96 -0.50 4.68
N GLY A 19 -4.17 0.32 5.71
CA GLY A 19 -5.08 0.01 6.82
C GLY A 19 -6.52 -0.24 6.37
N ARG A 20 -7.07 0.66 5.54
CA ARG A 20 -8.41 0.53 4.94
C ARG A 20 -8.53 -0.68 4.02
N PHE A 21 -7.44 -1.05 3.35
CA PHE A 21 -7.43 -2.30 2.63
C PHE A 21 -7.47 -3.44 3.64
N VAL A 22 -6.50 -3.58 4.55
CA VAL A 22 -6.38 -4.67 5.53
C VAL A 22 -7.69 -4.93 6.30
N ASP A 23 -8.38 -3.90 6.78
CA ASP A 23 -9.62 -4.02 7.55
C ASP A 23 -10.88 -4.32 6.70
N ARG A 24 -10.70 -4.45 5.37
CA ARG A 24 -11.73 -4.73 4.36
C ARG A 24 -12.71 -3.57 4.13
N THR A 25 -12.34 -2.34 4.50
CA THR A 25 -13.10 -1.12 4.15
C THR A 25 -13.08 -0.87 2.65
N ILE A 26 -11.99 -1.20 1.96
CA ILE A 26 -11.89 -1.19 0.50
C ILE A 26 -11.52 -2.57 -0.06
N ASP A 27 -11.93 -2.84 -1.30
CA ASP A 27 -11.56 -4.05 -2.02
C ASP A 27 -10.16 -3.96 -2.67
N ALA A 28 -9.69 -5.07 -3.24
CA ALA A 28 -8.34 -5.17 -3.81
C ALA A 28 -8.16 -4.29 -5.06
N GLY A 29 -9.18 -4.11 -5.89
CA GLY A 29 -9.09 -3.24 -7.08
C GLY A 29 -9.09 -1.76 -6.69
N GLN A 30 -9.88 -1.38 -5.69
CA GLN A 30 -9.85 -0.04 -5.12
C GLN A 30 -8.49 0.27 -4.47
N PHE A 31 -7.91 -0.72 -3.77
CA PHE A 31 -6.60 -0.59 -3.15
C PHE A 31 -5.50 -0.43 -4.20
N GLU A 32 -5.47 -1.30 -5.21
CA GLU A 32 -4.52 -1.24 -6.34
C GLU A 32 -4.51 0.15 -6.98
N GLN A 33 -5.68 0.63 -7.42
CA GLN A 33 -5.79 1.93 -8.08
C GLN A 33 -5.32 3.09 -7.20
N GLN A 34 -5.78 3.14 -5.94
CA GLN A 34 -5.39 4.20 -5.01
C GLN A 34 -3.90 4.13 -4.66
N TYR A 35 -3.31 2.95 -4.57
CA TYR A 35 -1.89 2.78 -4.23
C TYR A 35 -0.99 3.23 -5.38
N LEU A 36 -1.31 2.82 -6.62
CA LEU A 36 -0.57 3.25 -7.81
C LEU A 36 -0.69 4.77 -8.03
N ASP A 37 -1.89 5.33 -7.80
CA ASP A 37 -2.09 6.78 -7.88
C ASP A 37 -1.30 7.52 -6.79
N LEU A 38 -1.27 7.02 -5.56
CA LEU A 38 -0.49 7.61 -4.48
C LEU A 38 1.00 7.60 -4.84
N MET A 39 1.53 6.46 -5.26
CA MET A 39 2.95 6.30 -5.57
C MET A 39 3.41 7.09 -6.79
N LYS A 40 2.54 7.27 -7.79
CA LYS A 40 2.83 8.10 -8.96
C LYS A 40 2.96 9.59 -8.61
N ASN A 41 2.24 10.05 -7.60
CA ASN A 41 2.23 11.45 -7.16
C ASN A 41 3.09 11.69 -5.91
N ASP A 42 3.80 10.66 -5.45
CA ASP A 42 4.69 10.73 -4.30
C ASP A 42 6.04 11.34 -4.72
N GLU A 43 6.23 12.62 -4.36
CA GLU A 43 7.48 13.35 -4.59
C GLU A 43 8.42 13.29 -3.38
N ALA A 44 8.06 12.53 -2.33
CA ALA A 44 8.77 12.54 -1.08
C ALA A 44 9.98 11.63 -1.04
N LEU A 45 11.00 12.06 -0.30
CA LEU A 45 12.15 11.23 0.04
C LEU A 45 11.84 10.45 1.32
N HIS A 46 11.44 9.20 1.16
CA HIS A 46 11.28 8.26 2.26
C HIS A 46 12.64 7.78 2.77
N PRO A 47 12.78 7.52 4.09
CA PRO A 47 13.91 6.74 4.60
C PRO A 47 14.05 5.41 3.86
N ASP A 48 15.28 4.96 3.60
CA ASP A 48 15.56 3.75 2.78
C ASP A 48 14.79 2.51 3.24
N ASP A 49 14.60 2.34 4.55
CA ASP A 49 13.87 1.22 5.15
C ASP A 49 12.36 1.33 4.97
N VAL A 50 11.81 2.54 4.98
CA VAL A 50 10.41 2.82 4.64
C VAL A 50 10.19 2.62 3.14
N PHE A 51 11.04 3.21 2.30
CA PHE A 51 10.98 3.07 0.86
C PHE A 51 11.02 1.60 0.44
N ALA A 52 11.93 0.80 0.99
CA ALA A 52 12.02 -0.62 0.67
C ALA A 52 10.73 -1.41 0.98
N VAL A 53 9.97 -0.99 2.00
CA VAL A 53 8.66 -1.60 2.31
C VAL A 53 7.61 -1.18 1.30
N LEU A 54 7.57 0.10 0.94
CA LEU A 54 6.62 0.65 -0.03
C LEU A 54 6.88 0.11 -1.44
N ASP A 55 8.14 0.01 -1.86
CA ASP A 55 8.57 -0.54 -3.14
C ASP A 55 8.32 -2.05 -3.23
N GLY A 56 8.53 -2.77 -2.12
CA GLY A 56 8.17 -4.19 -2.04
C GLY A 56 6.66 -4.42 -2.21
N LEU A 57 5.83 -3.61 -1.53
CA LEU A 57 4.37 -3.70 -1.69
C LEU A 57 3.91 -3.23 -3.07
N PHE A 58 4.57 -2.22 -3.65
CA PHE A 58 4.32 -1.76 -5.01
C PHE A 58 4.46 -2.89 -6.03
N SER A 59 5.52 -3.71 -5.91
CA SER A 59 5.74 -4.85 -6.80
C SER A 59 4.56 -5.83 -6.76
N GLU A 60 4.03 -6.12 -5.57
CA GLU A 60 2.86 -7.01 -5.40
C GLU A 60 1.56 -6.38 -5.93
N VAL A 61 1.43 -5.05 -5.84
CA VAL A 61 0.29 -4.30 -6.39
C VAL A 61 0.35 -4.23 -7.91
N ASP A 62 1.52 -3.98 -8.51
CA ASP A 62 1.70 -3.90 -9.96
C ASP A 62 1.50 -5.27 -10.64
N GLU A 63 1.84 -6.36 -9.93
CA GLU A 63 1.57 -7.73 -10.38
C GLU A 63 0.14 -8.20 -10.13
N TYR A 64 -0.66 -7.45 -9.35
CA TYR A 64 -2.04 -7.84 -9.06
C TYR A 64 -2.91 -7.75 -10.32
N PHE A 65 -3.31 -8.91 -10.83
CA PHE A 65 -4.19 -9.02 -11.98
C PHE A 65 -5.24 -10.10 -11.77
N VAL A 66 -6.50 -9.74 -11.92
CA VAL A 66 -7.60 -10.71 -11.91
C VAL A 66 -8.18 -10.88 -13.31
N SER A 67 -7.99 -12.06 -13.88
CA SER A 67 -8.57 -12.41 -15.18
C SER A 67 -10.08 -12.17 -15.20
N PRO A 68 -10.65 -11.64 -16.30
CA PRO A 68 -12.11 -11.54 -16.46
C PRO A 68 -12.81 -12.90 -16.38
N GLU A 69 -12.10 -13.99 -16.67
CA GLU A 69 -12.61 -15.36 -16.63
C GLU A 69 -12.37 -16.06 -15.27
N ALA A 70 -11.71 -15.38 -14.32
CA ALA A 70 -11.44 -15.93 -13.00
C ALA A 70 -12.76 -16.26 -12.28
N SER A 71 -12.81 -17.46 -11.70
CA SER A 71 -13.90 -17.85 -10.82
C SER A 71 -13.93 -16.97 -9.56
N PRO A 72 -15.08 -16.89 -8.86
CA PRO A 72 -15.16 -16.16 -7.59
C PRO A 72 -14.16 -16.67 -6.52
N ALA A 73 -13.78 -17.95 -6.58
CA ALA A 73 -12.81 -18.52 -5.66
C ALA A 73 -11.38 -18.04 -5.98
N GLU A 74 -10.97 -18.08 -7.25
CA GLU A 74 -9.66 -17.59 -7.68
C GLU A 74 -9.49 -16.09 -7.41
N ARG A 75 -10.52 -15.28 -7.69
CA ARG A 75 -10.52 -13.86 -7.35
C ARG A 75 -10.29 -13.65 -5.86
N ARG A 76 -11.06 -14.33 -5.01
CA ARG A 76 -10.90 -14.22 -3.55
C ARG A 76 -9.49 -14.65 -3.11
N ASP A 77 -8.93 -15.70 -3.70
CA ASP A 77 -7.62 -16.20 -3.30
C ASP A 77 -6.50 -15.19 -3.69
N LEU A 78 -6.64 -14.50 -4.82
CA LEU A 78 -5.78 -13.37 -5.23
C LEU A 78 -5.94 -12.15 -4.31
N ASP A 79 -7.18 -11.74 -4.04
CA ASP A 79 -7.47 -10.62 -3.13
C ASP A 79 -6.86 -10.86 -1.74
N GLU A 80 -7.00 -12.08 -1.22
CA GLU A 80 -6.41 -12.47 0.06
C GLU A 80 -4.89 -12.62 0.00
N ALA A 81 -4.30 -12.93 -1.17
CA ALA A 81 -2.86 -12.89 -1.35
C ALA A 81 -2.32 -11.48 -1.19
N LEU A 82 -2.83 -10.53 -1.99
CA LEU A 82 -2.45 -9.12 -1.90
C LEU A 82 -2.65 -8.57 -0.48
N ARG A 83 -3.75 -8.95 0.18
CA ARG A 83 -4.03 -8.57 1.56
C ARG A 83 -2.97 -9.06 2.55
N ARG A 84 -2.41 -10.25 2.37
CA ARG A 84 -1.31 -10.73 3.23
C ARG A 84 -0.05 -9.89 3.07
N HIS A 85 0.28 -9.48 1.86
CA HIS A 85 1.41 -8.57 1.61
C HIS A 85 1.15 -7.20 2.26
N ALA A 86 -0.05 -6.66 2.11
CA ALA A 86 -0.47 -5.41 2.76
C ALA A 86 -0.39 -5.48 4.30
N VAL A 87 -0.83 -6.58 4.92
CA VAL A 87 -0.69 -6.80 6.39
C VAL A 87 0.77 -6.77 6.81
N ALA A 88 1.65 -7.47 6.07
CA ALA A 88 3.07 -7.52 6.38
C ALA A 88 3.74 -6.14 6.26
N ALA A 89 3.42 -5.40 5.20
CA ALA A 89 3.91 -4.04 4.98
C ALA A 89 3.45 -3.08 6.08
N LEU A 90 2.15 -3.09 6.43
CA LEU A 90 1.61 -2.24 7.49
C LEU A 90 2.30 -2.49 8.84
N ALA A 91 2.46 -3.76 9.21
CA ALA A 91 3.16 -4.13 10.44
C ALA A 91 4.62 -3.65 10.42
N ARG A 92 5.29 -3.70 9.27
CA ARG A 92 6.67 -3.24 9.13
C ARG A 92 6.78 -1.72 9.24
N LEU A 93 5.90 -0.96 8.60
CA LEU A 93 5.85 0.51 8.72
C LEU A 93 5.61 0.95 10.17
N GLN A 94 4.73 0.24 10.89
CA GLN A 94 4.50 0.48 12.33
C GLN A 94 5.75 0.23 13.17
N GLN A 95 6.48 -0.87 12.91
CA GLN A 95 7.74 -1.17 13.62
C GLN A 95 8.83 -0.13 13.38
N LEU A 96 8.86 0.47 12.20
CA LEU A 96 9.79 1.55 11.86
C LEU A 96 9.38 2.90 12.47
N GLY A 97 8.17 3.00 13.04
CA GLY A 97 7.64 4.27 13.56
C GLY A 97 7.28 5.26 12.45
N ALA A 98 7.07 4.78 11.23
CA ALA A 98 6.81 5.63 10.06
C ALA A 98 5.39 6.19 9.99
N LEU A 99 4.49 5.75 10.88
CA LEU A 99 3.06 6.09 10.87
C LEU A 99 2.65 7.09 11.97
N GLY A 100 3.59 7.82 12.57
CA GLY A 100 3.36 8.66 13.76
C GLY A 100 4.11 9.98 13.78
#